data_AF-A0AAU6QPV9-F1
#
_entry.id   AF-A0AAU6QPV9-F1
#
_cell.length_a   1.000
_cell.length_b   1.000
_cell.length_c   1.000
_cell.angle_alpha   90.00
_cell.angle_beta   90.00
_cell.angle_gamma   90.00
#
_symmetry.space_group_name_H-M   'P 1'
#
loop_
_entity.id
_entity.type
_entity.pdbx_description
1 polymer ?
#
loop_
_entity_poly.entity_id
_entity_poly.type
_entity_poly.pdbx_seq_one_letter_code
_entity_poly.pdbx_strand_id
1 'polypeptide(L)'
;MDNPFLAFLRRVVNLFWVVVWIAAPLVALSLLVISYCKRRQTKDRDEIKFWKDQGRLGWTGLYVCVFGYVWMFQDILVYPFNDIEAARHWIQLAFSVPGYFWFVLFHGGEVDLISCDIASFIIMFLMMVYYMIKDWLKVNGDHDANLNWNPTARINKRRREQWEKDEAPFRVLSRQYQEMQRRHPKNLEGWKGMSKAKQDLLVEEWEEEEAALRAEMDRCPRSQVFNRK
;
A
#
# COMPACT_ATOMS: atom_id res chain seq x y z
N MET A 1 52.85 7.18 13.86
CA MET A 1 52.66 6.01 12.98
C MET A 1 51.20 5.60 13.09
N ASP A 2 50.43 5.74 12.02
CA ASP A 2 49.02 5.33 12.04
C ASP A 2 48.92 3.80 12.17
N ASN A 3 48.10 3.33 13.09
CA ASN A 3 47.90 1.90 13.32
C ASN A 3 47.35 1.25 12.03
N PRO A 4 48.05 0.25 11.44
CA PRO A 4 47.66 -0.35 10.16
C PRO A 4 46.27 -1.00 10.21
N PHE A 5 45.83 -1.47 11.39
CA PHE A 5 44.48 -1.98 11.60
C PHE A 5 43.41 -0.88 11.50
N LEU A 6 43.67 0.31 12.05
CA LEU A 6 42.77 1.46 11.93
C LEU A 6 42.71 1.97 10.50
N ALA A 7 43.84 1.97 9.77
CA ALA A 7 43.87 2.32 8.35
C ALA A 7 43.05 1.34 7.50
N PHE A 8 43.13 0.03 7.80
CA PHE A 8 42.32 -0.99 7.17
C PHE A 8 40.82 -0.79 7.44
N LEU A 9 40.43 -0.61 8.70
CA LEU A 9 39.02 -0.36 9.06
C LEU A 9 38.44 0.87 8.37
N ARG A 10 39.20 1.98 8.32
CA ARG A 10 38.78 3.20 7.59
C ARG A 10 38.53 2.92 6.12
N ARG A 11 39.38 2.12 5.46
CA ARG A 11 39.20 1.74 4.04
C ARG A 11 37.95 0.90 3.83
N VAL A 12 37.69 -0.07 4.70
CA VAL A 12 36.48 -0.92 4.64
C VAL A 12 35.22 -0.07 4.82
N VAL A 13 35.21 0.81 5.83
CA VAL A 13 34.08 1.72 6.09
C VAL A 13 33.84 2.66 4.90
N ASN A 14 34.90 3.23 4.33
CA ASN A 14 34.77 4.08 3.14
C ASN A 14 34.21 3.31 1.94
N LEU A 15 34.71 2.10 1.67
CA LEU A 15 34.19 1.27 0.59
C LEU A 15 32.70 0.93 0.79
N PHE A 16 32.32 0.58 2.02
CA PHE A 16 30.92 0.34 2.37
C PHE A 16 30.04 1.56 2.04
N TRP A 17 30.45 2.75 2.47
CA TRP A 17 29.70 3.97 2.19
C TRP A 17 29.64 4.30 0.69
N VAL A 18 30.72 4.09 -0.06
CA VAL A 18 30.71 4.25 -1.53
C VAL A 18 29.67 3.34 -2.17
N VAL A 19 29.62 2.07 -1.77
CA VAL A 19 28.60 1.11 -2.27
C VAL A 19 27.20 1.58 -1.90
N VAL A 20 26.98 2.02 -0.67
CA VAL A 20 25.68 2.55 -0.20
C VAL A 20 25.26 3.75 -1.04
N TRP A 21 26.15 4.72 -1.27
CA TRP A 21 25.84 5.91 -2.06
C TRP A 21 25.48 5.56 -3.51
N ILE A 22 26.11 4.55 -4.12
CA ILE A 22 25.77 4.09 -5.47
C ILE A 22 24.44 3.33 -5.49
N ALA A 23 24.21 2.44 -4.51
CA ALA A 23 23.03 1.57 -4.49
C ALA A 23 21.75 2.31 -4.06
N ALA A 24 21.83 3.21 -3.09
CA ALA A 24 20.69 3.94 -2.53
C ALA A 24 19.83 4.67 -3.59
N PRO A 25 20.38 5.48 -4.53
CA PRO A 25 19.58 6.14 -5.56
C PRO A 25 18.94 5.15 -6.53
N LEU A 26 19.62 4.04 -6.85
CA LEU A 26 19.07 2.98 -7.71
C LEU A 26 17.85 2.31 -7.05
N VAL A 27 17.97 1.99 -5.77
CA VAL A 27 16.87 1.42 -4.98
C VAL A 27 15.72 2.43 -4.89
N ALA A 28 16.01 3.69 -4.54
CA ALA A 28 15.00 4.75 -4.45
C ALA A 28 14.25 4.96 -5.77
N LEU A 29 14.97 4.99 -6.90
CA LEU A 29 14.38 5.10 -8.23
C LEU A 29 13.53 3.87 -8.59
N SER A 30 14.00 2.66 -8.29
CA SER A 30 13.21 1.45 -8.53
C SER A 30 11.90 1.45 -7.72
N LEU A 31 11.93 1.92 -6.47
CA LEU A 31 10.74 2.05 -5.64
C LEU A 31 9.75 3.05 -6.25
N LEU A 32 10.23 4.18 -6.78
CA LEU A 32 9.39 5.15 -7.48
C LEU A 32 8.72 4.57 -8.72
N VAL A 33 9.49 3.88 -9.57
CA VAL A 33 8.97 3.28 -10.81
C VAL A 33 7.96 2.19 -10.48
N ILE A 34 8.31 1.25 -9.60
CA ILE A 34 7.44 0.13 -9.21
C ILE A 34 6.15 0.66 -8.57
N SER A 35 6.27 1.57 -7.60
CA SER A 35 5.10 2.14 -6.92
C SER A 35 4.19 2.90 -7.88
N TYR A 36 4.74 3.63 -8.84
CA TYR A 36 3.95 4.32 -9.87
C TYR A 36 3.19 3.31 -10.76
N CYS A 37 3.88 2.30 -11.29
CA CYS A 37 3.29 1.29 -12.16
C CYS A 37 2.17 0.52 -11.44
N LYS A 38 2.43 0.05 -10.20
CA LYS A 38 1.46 -0.72 -9.43
C LYS A 38 0.23 0.11 -9.04
N ARG A 39 0.43 1.36 -8.58
CA ARG A 39 -0.70 2.27 -8.29
C ARG A 39 -1.66 2.48 -9.46
N ARG A 40 -1.18 2.41 -10.70
CA ARG A 40 -2.00 2.56 -11.90
C ARG A 40 -2.82 1.30 -12.22
N GLN A 41 -2.33 0.12 -11.83
CA GLN A 41 -2.97 -1.17 -12.11
C GLN A 41 -3.93 -1.61 -10.99
N THR A 42 -3.64 -1.19 -9.76
CA THR A 42 -4.38 -1.57 -8.57
C THR A 42 -5.71 -0.83 -8.44
N LYS A 43 -6.79 -1.56 -8.10
CA LYS A 43 -8.09 -0.99 -7.72
C LYS A 43 -8.37 -1.03 -6.21
N ASP A 44 -7.62 -1.82 -5.46
CA ASP A 44 -7.78 -1.96 -4.00
C ASP A 44 -7.21 -0.73 -3.28
N ARG A 45 -8.03 -0.09 -2.44
CA ARG A 45 -7.67 1.13 -1.70
C ARG A 45 -6.52 0.90 -0.72
N ASP A 46 -6.48 -0.27 -0.08
CA ASP A 46 -5.43 -0.59 0.90
C ASP A 46 -4.08 -0.81 0.21
N GLU A 47 -4.11 -1.47 -0.95
CA GLU A 47 -2.94 -1.68 -1.80
C GLU A 47 -2.42 -0.35 -2.39
N ILE A 48 -3.31 0.53 -2.87
CA ILE A 48 -2.93 1.87 -3.34
C ILE A 48 -2.23 2.65 -2.21
N LYS A 49 -2.71 2.53 -0.97
CA LYS A 49 -2.09 3.18 0.18
C LYS A 49 -0.69 2.62 0.46
N PHE A 50 -0.51 1.30 0.38
CA PHE A 50 0.80 0.66 0.50
C PHE A 50 1.78 1.21 -0.55
N TRP A 51 1.42 1.18 -1.83
CA TRP A 51 2.30 1.68 -2.90
C TRP A 51 2.52 3.19 -2.83
N LYS A 52 1.57 3.97 -2.32
CA LYS A 52 1.78 5.41 -2.07
C LYS A 52 2.87 5.63 -1.02
N ASP A 53 2.91 4.81 0.02
CA ASP A 53 3.94 4.91 1.05
C ASP A 53 5.31 4.43 0.54
N GLN A 54 5.36 3.38 -0.31
CA GLN A 54 6.59 3.00 -1.02
C GLN A 54 7.13 4.11 -1.92
N GLY A 55 6.24 4.79 -2.65
CA GLY A 55 6.62 5.94 -3.47
C GLY A 55 7.16 7.11 -2.64
N ARG A 56 6.61 7.33 -1.43
CA ARG A 56 7.13 8.36 -0.50
C ARG A 56 8.50 7.98 0.06
N LEU A 57 8.73 6.70 0.36
CA LEU A 57 10.05 6.19 0.72
C LEU A 57 11.05 6.43 -0.43
N GLY A 58 10.67 6.11 -1.66
CA GLY A 58 11.48 6.38 -2.85
C GLY A 58 11.81 7.86 -3.03
N TRP A 59 10.82 8.76 -2.91
CA TRP A 59 11.04 10.20 -3.04
C TRP A 59 11.96 10.77 -1.96
N THR A 60 11.73 10.38 -0.70
CA THR A 60 12.55 10.86 0.43
C THR A 60 13.97 10.32 0.37
N GLY A 61 14.15 9.03 0.02
CA GLY A 61 15.45 8.43 -0.22
C GLY A 61 16.19 9.09 -1.38
N LEU A 62 15.51 9.34 -2.51
CA LEU A 62 16.12 10.01 -3.66
C LEU A 62 16.53 11.45 -3.31
N TYR A 63 15.69 12.19 -2.58
CA TYR A 63 16.04 13.53 -2.11
C TYR A 63 17.30 13.52 -1.25
N VAL A 64 17.38 12.63 -0.25
CA VAL A 64 18.56 12.49 0.63
C VAL A 64 19.82 12.16 -0.20
N CYS A 65 19.69 11.26 -1.18
CA CYS A 65 20.80 10.90 -2.06
C CYS A 65 21.25 12.10 -2.90
N VAL A 66 20.32 12.76 -3.59
CA VAL A 66 20.63 13.91 -4.45
C VAL A 66 21.20 15.07 -3.64
N PHE A 67 20.62 15.38 -2.48
CA PHE A 67 21.14 16.40 -1.57
C PHE A 67 22.59 16.10 -1.19
N GLY A 68 22.88 14.87 -0.75
CA GLY A 68 24.24 14.46 -0.41
C GLY A 68 25.20 14.54 -1.59
N TYR A 69 24.79 14.12 -2.78
CA TYR A 69 25.60 14.24 -3.99
C TYR A 69 25.89 15.68 -4.37
N VAL A 70 24.88 16.55 -4.33
CA VAL A 70 25.05 17.97 -4.60
C VAL A 70 25.99 18.61 -3.59
N TRP A 71 25.90 18.23 -2.32
CA TRP A 71 26.78 18.74 -1.27
C TRP A 71 28.23 18.24 -1.43
N MET A 72 28.43 16.98 -1.80
CA MET A 72 29.76 16.40 -2.04
C MET A 72 30.44 16.93 -3.30
N PHE A 73 29.67 17.17 -4.36
CA PHE A 73 30.18 17.55 -5.69
C PHE A 73 29.87 19.00 -6.04
N GLN A 74 29.52 19.83 -5.06
CA GLN A 74 29.08 21.22 -5.27
C GLN A 74 30.07 22.01 -6.12
N ASP A 75 31.36 21.87 -5.86
CA ASP A 75 32.40 22.63 -6.56
C ASP A 75 32.54 22.19 -8.04
N ILE A 76 32.32 20.91 -8.33
CA ILE A 76 32.30 20.39 -9.71
C ILE A 76 31.03 20.85 -10.44
N LEU A 77 29.89 20.84 -9.76
CA LEU A 77 28.60 21.25 -10.32
C LEU A 77 28.56 22.73 -10.67
N VAL A 78 29.26 23.56 -9.89
CA VAL A 78 29.28 25.03 -10.06
C VAL A 78 30.41 25.50 -10.99
N TYR A 79 31.43 24.66 -11.23
CA TYR A 79 32.56 24.96 -12.13
C TYR A 79 32.20 25.56 -13.51
N PRO A 80 31.16 25.09 -14.24
CA PRO A 80 30.87 25.63 -15.58
C PRO A 80 30.19 27.01 -15.57
N PHE A 81 29.88 27.57 -14.40
CA PHE A 81 29.17 28.86 -14.30
C PHE A 81 30.16 30.02 -14.17
N ASN A 82 29.88 31.11 -14.90
CA ASN A 82 30.68 32.34 -14.82
C ASN A 82 30.56 33.05 -13.46
N ASP A 83 29.40 32.91 -12.81
CA ASP A 83 29.14 33.42 -11.47
C ASP A 83 28.90 32.23 -10.52
N ILE A 84 29.98 31.79 -9.90
CA ILE A 84 30.02 30.64 -8.99
C ILE A 84 29.14 30.91 -7.76
N GLU A 85 29.16 32.12 -7.22
CA GLU A 85 28.42 32.47 -6.00
C GLU A 85 26.91 32.46 -6.26
N ALA A 86 26.46 33.05 -7.37
CA ALA A 86 25.05 33.02 -7.76
C ALA A 86 24.57 31.58 -8.03
N ALA A 87 25.33 30.79 -8.78
CA ALA A 87 24.97 29.40 -9.06
C ALA A 87 24.90 28.55 -7.77
N ARG A 88 25.85 28.75 -6.83
CA ARG A 88 25.84 28.11 -5.52
C ARG A 88 24.58 28.48 -4.72
N HIS A 89 24.21 29.76 -4.72
CA HIS A 89 23.02 30.26 -4.05
C HIS A 89 21.73 29.63 -4.61
N TRP A 90 21.57 29.57 -5.94
CA TRP A 90 20.38 28.98 -6.56
C TRP A 90 20.25 27.47 -6.29
N ILE A 91 21.36 26.75 -6.31
CA ILE A 91 21.38 25.32 -5.97
C ILE A 91 20.93 25.14 -4.51
N GLN A 92 21.53 25.87 -3.57
CA GLN A 92 21.14 25.81 -2.16
C GLN A 92 19.66 26.19 -1.97
N LEU A 93 19.19 27.26 -2.63
CA LEU A 93 17.79 27.66 -2.56
C LEU A 93 16.83 26.54 -2.98
N ALA A 94 17.13 25.82 -4.06
CA ALA A 94 16.30 24.72 -4.54
C ALA A 94 16.18 23.57 -3.53
N PHE A 95 17.25 23.28 -2.79
CA PHE A 95 17.24 22.23 -1.77
C PHE A 95 16.69 22.70 -0.42
N SER A 96 16.82 23.97 -0.08
CA SER A 96 16.40 24.58 1.18
C SER A 96 14.87 24.64 1.40
N VAL A 97 14.06 24.35 0.38
CA VAL A 97 12.60 24.55 0.38
C VAL A 97 11.88 23.86 1.56
N PRO A 98 12.12 22.56 1.88
CA PRO A 98 11.44 21.92 3.01
C PRO A 98 11.76 22.59 4.37
N GLY A 99 13.02 22.97 4.58
CA GLY A 99 13.49 23.65 5.78
C GLY A 99 12.98 25.09 5.85
N TYR A 100 12.90 25.78 4.72
CA TYR A 100 12.29 27.11 4.64
C TYR A 100 10.83 27.07 5.10
N PHE A 101 10.03 26.12 4.61
CA PHE A 101 8.65 25.94 5.08
C PHE A 101 8.59 25.66 6.59
N TRP A 102 9.49 24.83 7.12
CA TRP A 102 9.58 24.58 8.55
C TRP A 102 9.84 25.87 9.34
N PHE A 103 10.85 26.64 8.95
CA PHE A 103 11.20 27.88 9.64
C PHE A 103 10.13 28.96 9.55
N VAL A 104 9.47 29.10 8.40
CA VAL A 104 8.33 30.02 8.25
C VAL A 104 7.17 29.60 9.16
N LEU A 105 6.86 28.31 9.24
CA LEU A 105 5.75 27.80 10.04
C LEU A 105 5.99 27.91 11.55
N PHE A 106 7.24 27.72 12.01
CA PHE A 106 7.54 27.62 13.44
C PHE A 106 8.28 28.81 14.04
N HIS A 107 8.98 29.63 13.24
CA HIS A 107 9.91 30.66 13.75
C HIS A 107 9.71 32.07 13.15
N GLY A 108 8.66 32.30 12.34
CA GLY A 108 8.21 33.66 12.02
C GLY A 108 9.01 34.45 10.98
N GLY A 109 10.03 33.85 10.35
CA GLY A 109 10.62 34.32 9.10
C GLY A 109 11.73 35.36 9.22
N GLU A 110 12.97 34.86 9.29
CA GLU A 110 14.19 35.30 8.59
C GLU A 110 15.27 34.30 9.02
N VAL A 111 15.68 33.42 8.10
CA VAL A 111 16.62 32.33 8.41
C VAL A 111 17.62 32.22 7.26
N ASP A 112 18.89 32.02 7.61
CA ASP A 112 19.95 31.84 6.64
C ASP A 112 19.76 30.55 5.84
N LEU A 113 20.25 30.56 4.60
CA LEU A 113 20.04 29.47 3.65
C LEU A 113 20.69 28.15 4.11
N ILE A 114 21.81 28.24 4.83
CA ILE A 114 22.55 27.07 5.35
C ILE A 114 21.71 26.38 6.43
N SER A 115 21.13 27.13 7.36
CA SER A 115 20.19 26.59 8.34
C SER A 115 18.99 25.92 7.66
N CYS A 116 18.46 26.51 6.59
CA CYS A 116 17.35 25.94 5.83
C CYS A 116 17.76 24.64 5.10
N ASP A 117 18.97 24.55 4.56
CA ASP A 117 19.51 23.33 3.95
C ASP A 117 19.66 22.20 4.96
N ILE A 118 20.27 22.49 6.12
CA ILE A 118 20.45 21.50 7.21
C ILE A 118 19.07 21.01 7.68
N ALA A 119 18.13 21.92 7.92
CA ALA A 119 16.77 21.57 8.32
C ALA A 119 16.07 20.71 7.25
N SER A 120 16.21 21.07 5.97
CA SER A 120 15.63 20.31 4.86
C SER A 120 16.15 18.87 4.82
N PHE A 121 17.47 18.72 4.95
CA PHE A 121 18.09 17.40 5.02
C PHE A 121 17.58 16.59 6.21
N ILE A 122 17.57 17.18 7.42
CA ILE A 122 17.10 16.49 8.63
C ILE A 122 15.63 16.06 8.48
N ILE A 123 14.75 16.95 8.02
CA ILE A 123 13.32 16.64 7.83
C ILE A 123 13.15 15.50 6.85
N MET A 124 13.80 15.57 5.69
CA MET A 124 13.67 14.55 4.65
C MET A 124 14.30 13.22 5.07
N PHE A 125 15.41 13.26 5.81
CA PHE A 125 16.03 12.07 6.40
C PHE A 125 15.12 11.41 7.44
N LEU A 126 14.53 12.20 8.35
CA LEU A 126 13.57 11.68 9.34
C LEU A 126 12.32 11.11 8.66
N MET A 127 11.82 11.74 7.61
CA MET A 127 10.71 11.19 6.82
C MET A 127 11.10 9.88 6.13
N MET A 128 12.30 9.78 5.55
CA MET A 128 12.82 8.53 4.98
C MET A 128 12.87 7.42 6.03
N VAL A 129 13.44 7.69 7.20
CA VAL A 129 13.50 6.74 8.33
C VAL A 129 12.11 6.34 8.79
N TYR A 130 11.18 7.29 8.89
CA TYR A 130 9.78 7.00 9.23
C TYR A 130 9.12 6.03 8.24
N TYR A 131 9.27 6.26 6.94
CA TYR A 131 8.70 5.36 5.92
C TYR A 131 9.41 4.00 5.89
N MET A 132 10.72 3.97 6.14
CA MET A 132 11.50 2.74 6.26
C MET A 132 11.04 1.90 7.45
N ILE A 133 10.85 2.51 8.62
CA ILE A 133 10.30 1.83 9.81
C ILE A 133 8.90 1.30 9.53
N LYS A 134 8.07 2.10 8.86
CA LYS A 134 6.70 1.73 8.54
C LYS A 134 6.61 0.56 7.56
N ASP A 135 7.54 0.50 6.60
CA ASP A 135 7.72 -0.63 5.68
C ASP A 135 8.22 -1.88 6.44
N TRP A 136 9.25 -1.72 7.27
CA TRP A 136 9.80 -2.81 8.09
C TRP A 136 8.77 -3.42 9.05
N LEU A 137 7.92 -2.59 9.67
CA LEU A 137 6.81 -3.01 10.51
C LEU A 137 5.59 -3.51 9.71
N LYS A 138 5.65 -3.50 8.38
CA LYS A 138 4.59 -3.94 7.47
C LYS A 138 3.23 -3.30 7.77
N VAL A 139 3.21 -2.02 8.14
CA VAL A 139 2.00 -1.34 8.65
C VAL A 139 0.83 -1.39 7.67
N ASN A 140 1.11 -1.32 6.37
CA ASN A 140 0.09 -1.45 5.31
C ASN A 140 0.23 -2.75 4.50
N GLY A 141 0.99 -3.72 4.98
CA GLY A 141 1.28 -4.97 4.27
C GLY A 141 2.71 -5.02 3.77
N ASP A 142 3.00 -6.08 3.04
CA ASP A 142 4.28 -6.32 2.37
C ASP A 142 4.04 -6.72 0.91
N HIS A 143 5.09 -7.12 0.21
CA HIS A 143 5.00 -7.62 -1.16
C HIS A 143 5.89 -8.85 -1.33
N ASP A 144 5.50 -9.76 -2.21
CA ASP A 144 6.30 -10.94 -2.55
C ASP A 144 7.42 -10.60 -3.57
N ALA A 145 8.22 -11.59 -3.93
CA ALA A 145 9.28 -11.45 -4.92
C ALA A 145 8.76 -11.05 -6.33
N ASN A 146 7.47 -11.29 -6.60
CA ASN A 146 6.80 -10.91 -7.86
C ASN A 146 6.13 -9.52 -7.77
N LEU A 147 6.38 -8.78 -6.69
CA LEU A 147 5.77 -7.47 -6.42
C LEU A 147 4.24 -7.53 -6.29
N ASN A 148 3.69 -8.66 -5.84
CA ASN A 148 2.29 -8.78 -5.47
C ASN A 148 2.12 -8.32 -4.03
N TRP A 149 1.16 -7.43 -3.79
CA TRP A 149 0.89 -6.91 -2.46
C TRP A 149 0.17 -7.95 -1.60
N ASN A 150 0.65 -8.08 -0.37
CA ASN A 150 0.14 -8.98 0.64
C ASN A 150 -0.45 -8.14 1.80
N PRO A 151 -1.77 -8.23 2.05
CA PRO A 151 -2.44 -7.49 3.11
C PRO A 151 -1.98 -7.93 4.51
N THR A 152 -1.99 -7.00 5.47
CA THR A 152 -1.71 -7.32 6.87
C THR A 152 -2.76 -8.27 7.46
N ALA A 153 -2.39 -8.98 8.52
CA ALA A 153 -3.32 -9.81 9.29
C ALA A 153 -4.57 -9.02 9.75
N ARG A 154 -4.41 -7.75 10.10
CA ARG A 154 -5.53 -6.86 10.49
C ARG A 154 -6.48 -6.60 9.33
N ILE A 155 -5.96 -6.34 8.13
CA ILE A 155 -6.77 -6.13 6.93
C ILE A 155 -7.48 -7.43 6.54
N ASN A 156 -6.77 -8.57 6.57
CA ASN A 156 -7.36 -9.88 6.29
C ASN A 156 -8.48 -10.24 7.28
N LYS A 157 -8.28 -9.98 8.57
CA LYS A 157 -9.30 -10.17 9.59
C LYS A 157 -10.54 -9.32 9.30
N ARG A 158 -10.37 -8.03 8.99
CA ARG A 158 -11.49 -7.15 8.63
C ARG A 158 -12.24 -7.63 7.38
N ARG A 159 -11.51 -8.07 6.35
CA ARG A 159 -12.11 -8.62 5.12
C ARG A 159 -12.91 -9.88 5.41
N ARG A 160 -12.39 -10.77 6.27
CA ARG A 160 -13.08 -11.99 6.71
C ARG A 160 -14.33 -11.66 7.54
N GLU A 161 -14.24 -10.75 8.50
CA GLU A 161 -15.38 -10.33 9.31
C GLU A 161 -16.49 -9.70 8.46
N GLN A 162 -16.12 -8.88 7.47
CA GLN A 162 -17.08 -8.31 6.53
C GLN A 162 -17.72 -9.41 5.68
N TRP A 163 -16.91 -10.33 5.15
CA TRP A 163 -17.39 -11.49 4.41
C TRP A 163 -18.35 -12.35 5.23
N GLU A 164 -18.03 -12.62 6.50
CA GLU A 164 -18.89 -13.41 7.39
C GLU A 164 -20.23 -12.72 7.63
N LYS A 165 -20.24 -11.39 7.76
CA LYS A 165 -21.46 -10.58 7.89
C LYS A 165 -22.28 -10.58 6.61
N ASP A 166 -21.64 -10.40 5.46
CA ASP A 166 -22.31 -10.34 4.15
C ASP A 166 -22.87 -11.72 3.76
N GLU A 167 -22.18 -12.80 4.09
CA GLU A 167 -22.65 -14.18 3.81
C GLU A 167 -23.58 -14.77 4.87
N ALA A 168 -23.67 -14.19 6.07
CA ALA A 168 -24.55 -14.70 7.12
C ALA A 168 -26.03 -14.82 6.66
N PRO A 169 -26.65 -13.81 6.02
CA PRO A 169 -28.01 -13.92 5.50
C PRO A 169 -28.16 -15.05 4.47
N PHE A 170 -27.21 -15.14 3.53
CA PHE A 170 -27.23 -16.17 2.49
C PHE A 170 -27.12 -17.59 3.08
N ARG A 171 -26.29 -17.77 4.12
CA ARG A 171 -26.16 -19.07 4.82
C ARG A 171 -27.42 -19.49 5.55
N VAL A 172 -28.21 -18.54 6.06
CA VAL A 172 -29.52 -18.83 6.67
C VAL A 172 -30.51 -19.26 5.59
N LEU A 173 -30.62 -18.50 4.50
CA LEU A 173 -31.52 -18.82 3.39
C LEU A 173 -31.13 -20.14 2.70
N SER A 174 -29.85 -20.43 2.55
CA SER A 174 -29.40 -21.70 1.93
C SER A 174 -29.75 -22.92 2.77
N ARG A 175 -29.75 -22.80 4.11
CA ARG A 175 -30.25 -23.85 5.01
C ARG A 175 -31.76 -24.03 4.87
N GLN A 176 -32.53 -22.94 4.82
CA GLN A 176 -33.96 -23.00 4.57
C GLN A 176 -34.27 -23.67 3.23
N TYR A 177 -33.51 -23.34 2.19
CA TYR A 177 -33.64 -23.95 0.88
C TYR A 177 -33.36 -25.45 0.93
N GLN A 178 -32.30 -25.88 1.64
CA GLN A 178 -32.01 -27.30 1.83
C GLN A 178 -33.10 -28.04 2.62
N GLU A 179 -33.67 -27.43 3.66
CA GLU A 179 -34.79 -28.00 4.41
C GLU A 179 -36.06 -28.12 3.55
N MET A 180 -36.34 -27.10 2.75
CA MET A 180 -37.44 -27.08 1.79
C MET A 180 -37.31 -28.20 0.74
N GLN A 181 -36.10 -28.43 0.22
CA GLN A 181 -35.82 -29.53 -0.71
C GLN A 181 -36.05 -30.90 -0.06
N ARG A 182 -35.77 -31.06 1.23
CA ARG A 182 -36.07 -32.31 1.96
C ARG A 182 -37.58 -32.53 2.13
N ARG A 183 -38.33 -31.44 2.32
CA ARG A 183 -39.80 -31.44 2.47
C ARG A 183 -40.56 -31.43 1.15
N HIS A 184 -39.90 -31.69 0.02
CA HIS A 184 -40.53 -31.74 -1.29
C HIS A 184 -41.82 -32.60 -1.26
N PRO A 185 -42.96 -32.15 -1.85
CA PRO A 185 -44.26 -32.82 -1.75
C PRO A 185 -44.25 -34.31 -2.11
N LYS A 186 -43.46 -34.69 -3.13
CA LYS A 186 -43.23 -36.09 -3.54
C LYS A 186 -42.67 -37.01 -2.43
N ASN A 187 -42.06 -36.45 -1.38
CA ASN A 187 -41.51 -37.20 -0.25
C ASN A 187 -42.54 -37.43 0.86
N LEU A 188 -43.75 -36.86 0.76
CA LEU A 188 -44.80 -37.03 1.76
C LEU A 188 -45.30 -38.49 1.81
N GLU A 189 -45.49 -39.01 3.02
CA GLU A 189 -46.13 -40.31 3.22
C GLU A 189 -47.55 -40.28 2.63
N GLY A 190 -47.87 -41.27 1.79
CA GLY A 190 -49.17 -41.33 1.11
C GLY A 190 -49.29 -40.44 -0.14
N TRP A 191 -48.20 -39.83 -0.64
CA TRP A 191 -48.20 -39.06 -1.91
C TRP A 191 -48.93 -39.78 -3.05
N LYS A 192 -48.61 -41.06 -3.27
CA LYS A 192 -49.23 -41.91 -4.31
C LYS A 192 -50.73 -42.15 -4.11
N GLY A 193 -51.26 -41.96 -2.91
CA GLY A 193 -52.68 -42.11 -2.58
C GLY A 193 -53.49 -40.81 -2.69
N MET A 194 -52.86 -39.67 -2.95
CA MET A 194 -53.54 -38.39 -3.12
C MET A 194 -54.16 -38.26 -4.53
N SER A 195 -55.22 -37.46 -4.65
CA SER A 195 -55.79 -37.12 -5.97
C SER A 195 -54.80 -36.28 -6.77
N LYS A 196 -54.83 -36.43 -8.10
CA LYS A 196 -53.92 -35.71 -9.00
C LYS A 196 -54.03 -34.19 -8.84
N ALA A 197 -55.25 -33.66 -8.70
CA ALA A 197 -55.47 -32.24 -8.44
C ALA A 197 -54.83 -31.75 -7.12
N LYS A 198 -54.80 -32.59 -6.08
CA LYS A 198 -54.14 -32.25 -4.80
C LYS A 198 -52.63 -32.36 -4.88
N GLN A 199 -52.11 -33.28 -5.69
CA GLN A 199 -50.67 -33.38 -5.98
C GLN A 199 -50.18 -32.15 -6.76
N ASP A 200 -50.91 -31.77 -7.81
CA ASP A 200 -50.55 -30.63 -8.65
C ASP A 200 -50.53 -29.33 -7.83
N LEU A 201 -51.55 -29.11 -6.97
CA LEU A 201 -51.63 -27.94 -6.11
C LEU A 201 -50.48 -27.86 -5.08
N LEU A 202 -50.11 -28.98 -4.44
CA LEU A 202 -48.98 -29.01 -3.49
C LEU A 202 -47.62 -28.79 -4.17
N VAL A 203 -47.47 -29.20 -5.43
CA VAL A 203 -46.25 -28.95 -6.21
C VAL A 203 -46.18 -27.49 -6.63
N GLU A 204 -47.29 -26.90 -7.07
CA GLU A 204 -47.37 -25.50 -7.45
C GLU A 204 -47.05 -24.58 -6.26
N GLU A 205 -47.64 -24.83 -5.08
CA GLU A 205 -47.33 -24.11 -3.83
C GLU A 205 -45.83 -24.22 -3.47
N TRP A 206 -45.25 -25.41 -3.61
CA TRP A 206 -43.82 -25.61 -3.34
C TRP A 206 -42.94 -24.89 -4.36
N GLU A 207 -43.29 -24.88 -5.65
CA GLU A 207 -42.54 -24.16 -6.69
C GLU A 207 -42.60 -22.64 -6.47
N GLU A 208 -43.74 -22.10 -6.03
CA GLU A 208 -43.87 -20.68 -5.65
C GLU A 208 -42.99 -20.31 -4.45
N GLU A 209 -43.00 -21.13 -3.39
CA GLU A 209 -42.10 -20.96 -2.25
C GLU A 209 -40.62 -21.05 -2.67
N GLU A 210 -40.29 -21.92 -3.62
CA GLU A 210 -38.92 -22.13 -4.09
C GLU A 210 -38.44 -20.90 -4.86
N ALA A 211 -39.31 -20.38 -5.74
CA ALA A 211 -39.05 -19.19 -6.51
C ALA A 211 -38.89 -17.96 -5.61
N ALA A 212 -39.73 -17.79 -4.58
CA ALA A 212 -39.62 -16.72 -3.61
C ALA A 212 -38.28 -16.77 -2.84
N LEU A 213 -37.91 -17.96 -2.35
CA LEU A 213 -36.68 -18.14 -1.59
C LEU A 213 -35.42 -17.94 -2.45
N ARG A 214 -35.44 -18.39 -3.71
CA ARG A 214 -34.37 -18.11 -4.67
C ARG A 214 -34.24 -16.61 -4.95
N ALA A 215 -35.36 -15.91 -5.13
CA ALA A 215 -35.34 -14.46 -5.34
C ALA A 215 -34.73 -13.72 -4.14
N GLU A 216 -34.99 -14.16 -2.91
CA GLU A 216 -34.35 -13.61 -1.71
C GLU A 216 -32.85 -13.92 -1.63
N MET A 217 -32.44 -15.14 -1.99
CA MET A 217 -31.04 -15.56 -2.06
C MET A 217 -30.23 -14.80 -3.12
N ASP A 218 -30.86 -14.37 -4.20
CA ASP A 218 -30.24 -13.56 -5.26
C ASP A 218 -30.17 -12.08 -4.88
N ARG A 219 -31.09 -11.60 -4.03
CA ARG A 219 -31.06 -10.22 -3.48
C ARG A 219 -30.05 -10.05 -2.35
N CYS A 220 -29.58 -11.14 -1.75
CA CYS A 220 -28.59 -11.07 -0.67
C CYS A 220 -27.27 -10.47 -1.17
N PRO A 221 -26.67 -9.53 -0.41
CA PRO A 221 -25.37 -8.98 -0.75
C PRO A 221 -24.31 -10.09 -0.67
N ARG A 222 -23.95 -10.67 -1.81
CA ARG A 222 -22.81 -11.59 -1.86
C ARG A 222 -21.54 -10.76 -1.89
N SER A 223 -20.57 -11.14 -1.07
CA SER A 223 -19.25 -10.52 -1.12
C SER A 223 -18.75 -10.58 -2.58
N GLN A 224 -18.42 -9.43 -3.15
CA GLN A 224 -17.94 -9.34 -4.54
C GLN A 224 -16.56 -10.02 -4.74
N VAL A 225 -16.00 -10.62 -3.67
CA VAL A 225 -14.71 -11.31 -3.66
C VAL A 225 -14.66 -12.45 -4.68
N PHE A 226 -15.79 -13.10 -4.96
CA PHE A 226 -15.92 -14.15 -5.99
C PHE A 226 -16.57 -13.69 -7.30
N ASN A 227 -16.96 -12.41 -7.40
CA ASN A 227 -17.56 -11.83 -8.61
C ASN A 227 -16.56 -11.06 -9.48
N ARG A 228 -15.26 -11.34 -9.33
CA ARG A 228 -14.25 -10.96 -10.33
C ARG A 228 -14.27 -12.01 -11.45
N LYS A 229 -15.04 -11.73 -12.51
CA LYS A 229 -14.71 -12.23 -13.86
C LYS A 229 -13.44 -11.58 -14.36
#